data_AF-A0A7C1S377-F1
#
_entry.id   AF-A0A7C1S377-F1
#
_cell.length_a   1.000
_cell.length_b   1.000
_cell.length_c   1.000
_cell.angle_alpha   90.00
_cell.angle_beta   90.00
_cell.angle_gamma   90.00
#
_symmetry.space_group_name_H-M   'P 1'
#
loop_
_entity.id
_entity.type
_entity.pdbx_description
1 polymer ?
#
loop_
_entity_poly.entity_id
_entity_poly.type
_entity_poly.pdbx_seq_one_letter_code
_entity_poly.pdbx_strand_id
1 'polypeptide(L)'
;MRKDPKIVYAQSSDIKSRTDLEYRRDMKRKAIAELEVIGWLQGILRRQNRGQQVKVFKSGGDRFLWFLRGGGINREPDFVAEINGHKQEIEFQYTKKERLKFYDFKVSKVATRRSHADKKREPKQNVRFLYIHMPKCAYALLDAEWIVQNGKIGEVAAWREQAYRVPAEVFEPQLRPNKNLEKIIRIIDAKNRILEFQYRLLEEVRRQLAQRIVQAVEQQQPFTIVPNDLEGFFHACFIMDALQKDPELLDTWFRQAIKFAKSIDSLKAAFQAVYCLDSLYFRIPPEKSIKGLSRFISELMKLMKKVKKWYSPDDGTYRSNAKLEPCLETQYALFVINSFEDIVQDIIHYRTKN
;
A
#
# COMPACT_ATOMS: atom_id res chain seq x y z
N MET A 1 6.56 -22.16 14.76
CA MET A 1 5.22 -21.90 14.18
C MET A 1 5.29 -22.10 12.67
N ARG A 2 4.40 -22.93 12.09
CA ARG A 2 4.23 -22.98 10.62
C ARG A 2 3.78 -21.60 10.15
N LYS A 3 4.61 -20.90 9.36
CA LYS A 3 4.23 -19.63 8.72
C LYS A 3 3.01 -19.89 7.82
N ASP A 4 2.01 -19.01 7.88
CA ASP A 4 0.84 -19.06 7.00
C ASP A 4 1.31 -19.11 5.53
N PRO A 5 0.83 -20.04 4.69
CA PRO A 5 1.15 -20.11 3.27
C PRO A 5 0.95 -18.79 2.52
N LYS A 6 0.02 -17.92 2.95
CA LYS A 6 -0.21 -16.58 2.41
C LYS A 6 0.92 -15.62 2.76
N ILE A 7 1.45 -15.71 3.98
CA ILE A 7 2.63 -14.95 4.45
C ILE A 7 3.88 -15.48 3.75
N VAL A 8 4.02 -16.79 3.60
CA VAL A 8 5.12 -17.39 2.82
C VAL A 8 5.03 -16.98 1.35
N TYR A 9 3.82 -16.89 0.79
CA TYR A 9 3.61 -16.42 -0.59
C TYR A 9 3.97 -14.94 -0.76
N ALA A 10 3.56 -14.07 0.18
CA ALA A 10 3.92 -12.65 0.22
C ALA A 10 5.43 -12.41 0.43
N GLN A 11 6.07 -13.27 1.21
CA GLN A 11 7.53 -13.31 1.36
C GLN A 11 8.23 -14.01 0.17
N SER A 12 7.49 -14.70 -0.71
CA SER A 12 8.04 -15.42 -1.87
C SER A 12 7.86 -14.69 -3.21
N SER A 13 6.87 -13.80 -3.31
CA SER A 13 6.64 -12.92 -4.46
C SER A 13 7.72 -11.83 -4.54
N ASP A 14 7.74 -11.07 -5.63
CA ASP A 14 8.65 -10.00 -6.11
C ASP A 14 9.18 -8.95 -5.08
N ILE A 15 8.88 -9.12 -3.79
CA ILE A 15 9.04 -8.19 -2.66
C ILE A 15 10.15 -8.64 -1.68
N LYS A 16 10.83 -9.77 -1.93
CA LYS A 16 11.81 -10.43 -1.01
C LYS A 16 12.90 -9.56 -0.35
N SER A 17 13.21 -8.37 -0.85
CA SER A 17 14.23 -7.48 -0.26
C SER A 17 13.65 -6.23 0.41
N ARG A 18 12.33 -6.05 0.43
CA ARG A 18 11.69 -4.82 0.94
C ARG A 18 11.39 -4.96 2.42
N THR A 19 11.62 -3.90 3.16
CA THR A 19 11.08 -3.72 4.51
C THR A 19 9.55 -3.60 4.46
N ASP A 20 8.87 -3.89 5.56
CA ASP A 20 7.41 -3.73 5.65
C ASP A 20 6.98 -2.29 5.31
N LEU A 21 7.80 -1.29 5.63
CA LEU A 21 7.56 0.11 5.27
C LEU A 21 7.65 0.38 3.77
N GLU A 22 8.64 -0.18 3.08
CA GLU A 22 8.77 -0.04 1.62
C GLU A 22 7.66 -0.78 0.88
N TYR A 23 7.29 -1.96 1.37
CA TYR A 23 6.13 -2.68 0.87
C TYR A 23 4.86 -1.85 1.08
N ARG A 24 4.71 -1.24 2.26
CA ARG A 24 3.61 -0.34 2.56
C ARG A 24 3.50 0.78 1.54
N ARG A 25 4.62 1.46 1.24
CA ARG A 25 4.70 2.53 0.25
C ARG A 25 4.18 2.09 -1.11
N ASP A 26 4.64 0.96 -1.59
CA ASP A 26 4.38 0.56 -2.97
C ASP A 26 2.92 0.15 -3.18
N MET A 27 2.26 -0.50 -2.20
CA MET A 27 0.82 -0.69 -2.35
C MET A 27 0.04 0.61 -2.16
N LYS A 28 0.53 1.58 -1.35
CA LYS A 28 -0.10 2.91 -1.29
C LYS A 28 -0.13 3.55 -2.69
N ARG A 29 0.96 3.45 -3.44
CA ARG A 29 1.03 3.95 -4.83
C ARG A 29 0.05 3.22 -5.76
N LYS A 30 -0.09 1.90 -5.61
CA LYS A 30 -1.04 1.09 -6.39
C LYS A 30 -2.49 1.49 -6.09
N ALA A 31 -2.86 1.55 -4.81
CA ALA A 31 -4.19 1.93 -4.36
C ALA A 31 -4.60 3.34 -4.81
N ILE A 32 -3.67 4.31 -4.75
CA ILE A 32 -3.88 5.66 -5.32
C ILE A 32 -4.29 5.56 -6.79
N ALA A 33 -3.54 4.83 -7.61
CA ALA A 33 -3.83 4.72 -9.04
C ALA A 33 -5.20 4.07 -9.30
N GLU A 34 -5.55 3.02 -8.57
CA GLU A 34 -6.83 2.32 -8.73
C GLU A 34 -8.03 3.19 -8.37
N LEU A 35 -7.94 3.89 -7.25
CA LEU A 35 -9.02 4.75 -6.77
C LEU A 35 -9.26 5.95 -7.68
N GLU A 36 -8.20 6.52 -8.25
CA GLU A 36 -8.38 7.61 -9.22
C GLU A 36 -8.91 7.13 -10.58
N VAL A 37 -8.66 5.87 -10.93
CA VAL A 37 -9.07 5.27 -12.22
C VAL A 37 -10.49 4.71 -12.19
N ILE A 38 -11.01 4.28 -11.04
CA ILE A 38 -12.28 3.53 -10.96
C ILE A 38 -13.47 4.26 -11.59
N GLY A 39 -13.64 5.56 -11.30
CA GLY A 39 -14.74 6.36 -11.83
C GLY A 39 -14.62 6.55 -13.34
N TRP A 40 -13.39 6.72 -13.84
CA TRP A 40 -13.12 6.79 -15.27
C TRP A 40 -13.37 5.45 -15.97
N LEU A 41 -12.93 4.33 -15.38
CA LEU A 41 -13.15 2.99 -15.90
C LEU A 41 -14.66 2.69 -16.02
N GLN A 42 -15.45 3.05 -15.00
CA GLN A 42 -16.91 2.94 -15.07
C GLN A 42 -17.48 3.73 -16.25
N GLY A 43 -16.97 4.94 -16.51
CA GLY A 43 -17.35 5.75 -17.67
C GLY A 43 -16.95 5.13 -19.03
N ILE A 44 -15.84 4.40 -19.10
CA ILE A 44 -15.45 3.63 -20.29
C ILE A 44 -16.42 2.47 -20.52
N LEU A 45 -16.68 1.67 -19.48
CA LEU A 45 -17.54 0.50 -19.59
C LEU A 45 -19.00 0.87 -19.90
N ARG A 46 -19.51 1.98 -19.36
CA ARG A 46 -20.84 2.52 -19.73
C ARG A 46 -20.94 2.86 -21.22
N ARG A 47 -19.89 3.43 -21.79
CA ARG A 47 -19.86 3.77 -23.23
C ARG A 47 -19.79 2.54 -24.12
N GLN A 48 -19.11 1.50 -23.68
CA GLN A 48 -19.03 0.22 -24.39
C GLN A 48 -20.33 -0.60 -24.28
N ASN A 49 -21.07 -0.44 -23.18
CA ASN A 49 -22.31 -1.18 -22.90
C ASN A 49 -23.50 -0.21 -22.83
N ARG A 50 -23.80 0.47 -23.94
CA ARG A 50 -24.89 1.47 -23.99
C ARG A 50 -26.24 0.82 -23.63
N GLY A 51 -27.02 1.50 -22.80
CA GLY A 51 -28.33 1.03 -22.34
C GLY A 51 -28.28 -0.01 -21.20
N GLN A 52 -27.08 -0.41 -20.75
CA GLN A 52 -26.91 -1.36 -19.66
C GLN A 52 -26.58 -0.65 -18.35
N GLN A 53 -27.01 -1.23 -17.23
CA GLN A 53 -26.60 -0.78 -15.90
C GLN A 53 -25.16 -1.24 -15.65
N VAL A 54 -24.25 -0.28 -15.48
CA VAL A 54 -22.83 -0.54 -15.20
C VAL A 54 -22.42 0.10 -13.88
N LYS A 55 -21.87 -0.74 -13.00
CA LYS A 55 -21.20 -0.35 -11.75
C LYS A 55 -19.82 -0.99 -11.70
N VAL A 56 -18.83 -0.25 -11.20
CA VAL A 56 -17.47 -0.77 -11.01
C VAL A 56 -17.07 -0.58 -9.56
N PHE A 57 -16.54 -1.64 -8.97
CA PHE A 57 -16.10 -1.66 -7.57
C PHE A 57 -14.65 -2.09 -7.53
N LYS A 58 -13.88 -1.50 -6.61
CA LYS A 58 -12.59 -2.07 -6.23
C LYS A 58 -12.83 -3.41 -5.54
N SER A 59 -12.07 -4.41 -5.92
CA SER A 59 -12.07 -5.75 -5.35
C SER A 59 -10.67 -6.06 -4.82
N GLY A 60 -10.50 -7.15 -4.08
CA GLY A 60 -9.19 -7.51 -3.56
C GLY A 60 -8.97 -7.18 -2.09
N GLY A 61 -7.85 -7.69 -1.59
CA GLY A 61 -7.39 -7.55 -0.21
C GLY A 61 -6.84 -6.16 0.08
N ASP A 62 -6.99 -5.27 -0.87
CA ASP A 62 -6.71 -3.84 -0.82
C ASP A 62 -7.95 -3.04 -1.24
N ARG A 63 -9.15 -3.65 -1.25
CA ARG A 63 -10.43 -2.95 -1.47
C ARG A 63 -10.61 -1.75 -0.52
N PHE A 64 -10.03 -1.85 0.68
CA PHE A 64 -9.87 -0.72 1.59
C PHE A 64 -8.53 -0.04 1.30
N LEU A 65 -8.46 1.28 1.46
CA LEU A 65 -7.28 2.07 1.11
C LEU A 65 -5.98 1.48 1.66
N TRP A 66 -6.05 0.71 2.75
CA TRP A 66 -4.90 0.25 3.51
C TRP A 66 -4.97 -1.23 3.92
N PHE A 67 -3.78 -1.84 3.90
CA PHE A 67 -3.45 -3.26 3.99
C PHE A 67 -4.31 -4.12 4.91
N LEU A 68 -4.83 -5.23 4.36
CA LEU A 68 -5.10 -6.42 5.15
C LEU A 68 -3.77 -6.99 5.69
N ARG A 69 -3.71 -7.26 6.99
CA ARG A 69 -2.52 -7.81 7.69
C ARG A 69 -1.91 -8.98 6.91
N GLY A 70 -0.58 -9.01 6.76
CA GLY A 70 0.10 -10.03 5.95
C GLY A 70 0.10 -9.75 4.44
N GLY A 71 -0.25 -8.52 4.04
CA GLY A 71 0.04 -7.97 2.72
C GLY A 71 -1.06 -8.10 1.68
N GLY A 72 -2.30 -8.40 2.09
CA GLY A 72 -3.47 -8.31 1.20
C GLY A 72 -3.39 -9.15 -0.07
N ILE A 73 -2.52 -10.16 -0.13
CA ILE A 73 -2.40 -11.04 -1.30
C ILE A 73 -3.56 -12.03 -1.29
N ASN A 74 -4.69 -11.58 -1.80
CA ASN A 74 -5.73 -12.48 -2.27
C ASN A 74 -5.63 -12.62 -3.80
N ARG A 75 -6.20 -13.71 -4.32
CA ARG A 75 -6.22 -13.99 -5.76
C ARG A 75 -7.31 -13.22 -6.50
N GLU A 76 -7.99 -12.32 -5.80
CA GLU A 76 -9.08 -11.50 -6.34
C GLU A 76 -8.55 -10.50 -7.38
N PRO A 77 -9.42 -10.04 -8.28
CA PRO A 77 -9.08 -8.99 -9.24
C PRO A 77 -9.04 -7.61 -8.56
N ASP A 78 -8.37 -6.66 -9.21
CA ASP A 78 -8.27 -5.27 -8.72
C ASP A 78 -9.64 -4.56 -8.80
N PHE A 79 -10.44 -4.86 -9.83
CA PHE A 79 -11.83 -4.40 -9.93
C PHE A 79 -12.80 -5.53 -10.30
N VAL A 80 -14.05 -5.36 -9.88
CA VAL A 80 -15.20 -6.12 -10.39
C VAL A 80 -16.17 -5.12 -11.02
N ALA A 81 -16.50 -5.33 -12.30
CA ALA A 81 -17.54 -4.61 -12.99
C ALA A 81 -18.82 -5.45 -13.03
N GLU A 82 -19.92 -4.87 -12.58
CA GLU A 82 -21.27 -5.43 -12.74
C GLU A 82 -21.95 -4.75 -13.92
N ILE A 83 -22.27 -5.53 -14.95
CA ILE A 83 -22.86 -5.09 -16.21
C ILE A 83 -24.16 -5.88 -16.40
N ASN A 84 -25.31 -5.24 -16.22
CA ASN A 84 -26.65 -5.89 -16.24
C ASN A 84 -26.72 -7.16 -15.35
N GLY A 85 -26.08 -7.13 -14.18
CA GLY A 85 -26.05 -8.26 -13.25
C GLY A 85 -24.96 -9.30 -13.55
N HIS A 86 -24.28 -9.23 -14.69
CA HIS A 86 -23.11 -10.06 -14.97
C HIS A 86 -21.84 -9.46 -14.38
N LYS A 87 -21.02 -10.30 -13.75
CA LYS A 87 -19.73 -9.90 -13.17
C LYS A 87 -18.60 -10.14 -14.15
N GLN A 88 -17.80 -9.10 -14.34
CA GLN A 88 -16.56 -9.12 -15.11
C GLN A 88 -15.41 -8.74 -14.18
N GLU A 89 -14.42 -9.61 -14.07
CA GLU A 89 -13.20 -9.34 -13.33
C GLU A 89 -12.25 -8.48 -14.18
N ILE A 90 -11.58 -7.52 -13.54
CA ILE A 90 -10.63 -6.63 -14.21
C ILE A 90 -9.34 -6.52 -13.39
N GLU A 91 -8.24 -6.93 -13.99
CA GLU A 91 -6.88 -6.71 -13.50
C GLU A 91 -6.35 -5.37 -14.01
N PHE A 92 -5.68 -4.62 -13.15
CA PHE A 92 -5.19 -3.28 -13.43
C PHE A 92 -3.67 -3.23 -13.48
N GLN A 93 -3.14 -2.65 -14.56
CA GLN A 93 -1.73 -2.38 -14.70
C GLN A 93 -1.51 -1.01 -15.34
N TYR A 94 -0.37 -0.40 -15.04
CA TYR A 94 0.04 0.82 -15.69
C TYR A 94 1.56 0.91 -15.80
N THR A 95 2.03 1.74 -16.73
CA THR A 95 3.45 2.07 -16.86
C THR A 95 3.67 3.57 -16.81
N LYS A 96 4.78 3.96 -16.19
CA LYS A 96 5.36 5.31 -16.28
C LYS A 96 6.55 5.39 -17.25
N LYS A 97 6.98 4.25 -17.82
CA LYS A 97 8.07 4.20 -18.81
C LYS A 97 7.53 4.56 -20.18
N GLU A 98 8.24 5.44 -20.89
CA GLU A 98 7.87 5.85 -22.25
C GLU A 98 8.04 4.73 -23.28
N ARG A 99 9.08 3.91 -23.11
CA ARG A 99 9.44 2.84 -24.03
C ARG A 99 9.54 1.53 -23.26
N LEU A 100 8.78 0.54 -23.72
CA LEU A 100 8.83 -0.84 -23.23
C LEU A 100 9.18 -1.75 -24.40
N LYS A 101 10.00 -2.76 -24.15
CA LYS A 101 10.19 -3.85 -25.14
C LYS A 101 9.04 -4.85 -25.09
N PHE A 102 8.52 -5.09 -23.89
CA PHE A 102 7.44 -6.02 -23.63
C PHE A 102 6.47 -5.42 -22.62
N TYR A 103 5.21 -5.79 -22.78
CA TYR A 103 4.14 -5.61 -21.80
C TYR A 103 3.93 -6.96 -21.12
N ASP A 104 4.34 -7.05 -19.86
CA ASP A 104 4.39 -8.29 -19.11
C ASP A 104 3.11 -8.48 -18.28
N PHE A 105 2.53 -9.68 -18.32
CA PHE A 105 1.31 -10.04 -17.58
C PHE A 105 1.53 -11.29 -16.74
N LYS A 106 1.21 -11.21 -15.44
CA LYS A 106 1.43 -12.34 -14.52
C LYS A 106 0.67 -13.59 -14.97
N VAL A 107 1.39 -14.69 -15.15
CA VAL A 107 0.83 -15.95 -15.69
C VAL A 107 -0.39 -16.41 -14.89
N SER A 108 -0.34 -16.33 -13.56
CA SER A 108 -1.44 -16.75 -12.66
C SER A 108 -2.70 -15.88 -12.75
N LYS A 109 -2.58 -14.66 -13.29
CA LYS A 109 -3.72 -13.76 -13.51
C LYS A 109 -4.35 -14.01 -14.89
N VAL A 110 -3.53 -14.26 -15.91
CA VAL A 110 -3.98 -14.48 -17.29
C VAL A 110 -4.58 -15.87 -17.50
N ALA A 111 -3.93 -16.93 -17.01
CA ALA A 111 -4.28 -18.29 -17.39
C ALA A 111 -4.25 -19.26 -16.20
N THR A 112 -5.11 -20.27 -16.25
CA THR A 112 -5.17 -21.35 -15.26
C THR A 112 -4.73 -22.68 -15.88
N ARG A 113 -4.40 -23.65 -15.03
CA ARG A 113 -4.24 -25.06 -15.43
C ARG A 113 -5.47 -25.84 -14.96
N ARG A 114 -5.97 -26.76 -15.79
CA ARG A 114 -7.07 -27.66 -15.40
C ARG A 114 -6.61 -28.68 -14.37
N SER A 115 -5.37 -29.17 -14.49
CA SER A 115 -4.74 -30.07 -13.53
C SER A 115 -3.24 -29.79 -13.40
N HIS A 116 -2.59 -30.33 -12.36
CA HIS A 116 -1.13 -30.28 -12.25
C HIS A 116 -0.42 -31.10 -13.35
N ALA A 117 -1.11 -32.09 -13.94
CA ALA A 117 -0.61 -32.91 -15.04
C ALA A 117 -0.70 -32.22 -16.41
N ASP A 118 -1.61 -31.25 -16.56
CA ASP A 118 -1.75 -30.49 -17.80
C ASP A 118 -0.59 -29.51 -18.00
N LYS A 119 0.18 -29.75 -19.06
CA LYS A 119 1.20 -28.79 -19.53
C LYS A 119 0.57 -27.55 -20.18
N LYS A 120 -0.67 -27.64 -20.66
CA LYS A 120 -1.35 -26.57 -21.38
C LYS A 120 -2.13 -25.66 -20.42
N ARG A 121 -1.93 -24.35 -20.56
CA ARG A 121 -2.66 -23.32 -19.81
C ARG A 121 -3.82 -22.81 -20.65
N GLU A 122 -4.96 -22.59 -20.02
CA GLU A 122 -6.13 -22.00 -20.66
C GLU A 122 -6.37 -20.58 -20.13
N PRO A 123 -6.71 -19.62 -21.00
CA PRO A 123 -7.02 -18.26 -20.57
C PRO A 123 -8.22 -18.27 -19.62
N LYS A 124 -8.15 -17.45 -18.57
CA LYS A 124 -9.28 -17.30 -17.65
C LYS A 124 -10.45 -16.62 -18.37
N GLN A 125 -11.64 -17.17 -18.18
CA GLN A 125 -12.88 -16.61 -18.70
C GLN A 125 -13.33 -15.43 -17.84
N ASN A 126 -13.99 -14.44 -18.43
CA ASN A 126 -14.53 -13.26 -17.75
C ASN A 126 -13.48 -12.44 -16.97
N VAL A 127 -12.20 -12.49 -17.40
CA VAL A 127 -11.12 -11.64 -16.88
C VAL A 127 -10.63 -10.70 -17.97
N ARG A 128 -10.62 -9.41 -17.66
CA ARG A 128 -10.09 -8.35 -18.50
C ARG A 128 -8.88 -7.69 -17.86
N PHE A 129 -8.03 -7.12 -18.69
CA PHE A 129 -6.83 -6.40 -18.26
C PHE A 129 -6.95 -4.95 -18.71
N LEU A 130 -7.15 -4.06 -17.76
CA LEU A 130 -7.01 -2.63 -17.98
C LEU A 130 -5.52 -2.29 -17.88
N TYR A 131 -4.97 -1.81 -19.00
CA TYR A 131 -3.60 -1.31 -19.05
C TYR A 131 -3.61 0.19 -19.33
N ILE A 132 -2.95 1.01 -18.51
CA ILE A 132 -2.77 2.45 -18.76
C ILE A 132 -1.31 2.75 -19.09
N HIS A 133 -1.07 3.29 -20.28
CA HIS A 133 0.21 3.83 -20.68
C HIS A 133 0.26 5.32 -20.33
N MET A 134 0.71 5.65 -19.11
CA MET A 134 0.60 7.01 -18.58
C MET A 134 1.30 8.05 -19.48
N PRO A 135 2.54 7.83 -19.99
CA PRO A 135 3.18 8.81 -20.87
C PRO A 135 2.42 9.13 -22.16
N LYS A 136 1.66 8.16 -22.68
CA LYS A 136 0.90 8.31 -23.94
C LYS A 136 -0.55 8.78 -23.68
N CYS A 137 -0.94 8.96 -22.42
CA CYS A 137 -2.34 9.19 -22.01
C CYS A 137 -3.31 8.23 -22.74
N ALA A 138 -2.93 6.96 -22.80
CA ALA A 138 -3.65 5.94 -23.56
C ALA A 138 -3.90 4.70 -22.71
N TYR A 139 -4.90 3.92 -23.09
CA TYR A 139 -5.25 2.69 -22.38
C TYR A 139 -5.61 1.56 -23.34
N ALA A 140 -5.47 0.33 -22.87
CA ALA A 140 -6.01 -0.86 -23.52
C ALA A 140 -6.91 -1.60 -22.51
N LEU A 141 -7.96 -2.25 -23.02
CA LEU A 141 -8.78 -3.18 -22.25
C LEU A 141 -8.81 -4.49 -23.03
N LEU A 142 -8.13 -5.50 -22.49
CA LEU A 142 -7.81 -6.73 -23.21
C LEU A 142 -8.36 -7.95 -22.49
N ASP A 143 -8.81 -8.93 -23.25
CA ASP A 143 -9.24 -10.21 -22.71
C ASP A 143 -8.03 -11.12 -22.47
N ALA A 144 -8.13 -12.00 -21.46
CA ALA A 144 -7.06 -12.96 -21.16
C ALA A 144 -6.65 -13.80 -22.37
N GLU A 145 -7.62 -14.17 -23.21
CA GLU A 145 -7.39 -14.90 -24.45
C GLU A 145 -6.46 -14.15 -25.42
N TRP A 146 -6.70 -12.85 -25.61
CA TRP A 146 -5.87 -12.02 -26.47
C TRP A 146 -4.41 -12.00 -25.99
N ILE A 147 -4.18 -11.93 -24.67
CA ILE A 147 -2.84 -11.98 -24.08
C ILE A 147 -2.17 -13.33 -24.32
N VAL A 148 -2.90 -14.45 -24.19
CA VAL A 148 -2.36 -15.79 -24.45
C VAL A 148 -1.98 -15.97 -25.93
N GLN A 149 -2.78 -15.44 -26.86
CA GLN A 149 -2.53 -15.56 -28.29
C GLN A 149 -1.36 -14.69 -28.78
N ASN A 150 -1.14 -13.53 -28.16
CA ASN A 150 -0.16 -12.54 -28.61
C ASN A 150 1.11 -12.48 -27.72
N GLY A 151 1.09 -13.16 -26.58
CA GLY A 151 2.19 -13.20 -25.62
C GLY A 151 2.91 -14.55 -25.59
N LYS A 152 4.22 -14.52 -25.30
CA LYS A 152 4.99 -15.74 -25.01
C LYS A 152 5.36 -15.78 -23.53
N ILE A 153 5.29 -16.97 -22.93
CA ILE A 153 5.76 -17.13 -21.55
C ILE A 153 7.28 -16.98 -21.55
N GLY A 154 7.78 -16.05 -20.75
CA GLY A 154 9.19 -15.80 -20.58
C GLY A 154 9.50 -15.31 -19.18
N GLU A 155 10.78 -15.39 -18.80
CA GLU A 155 11.24 -14.86 -17.53
C GLU A 155 11.23 -13.32 -17.55
N VAL A 156 10.77 -12.74 -16.45
CA VAL A 156 10.87 -11.31 -16.17
C VAL A 156 11.81 -11.14 -14.98
N ALA A 157 13.07 -10.78 -15.25
CA ALA A 157 14.12 -10.69 -14.23
C ALA A 157 13.74 -9.77 -13.06
N ALA A 158 13.00 -8.69 -13.34
CA ALA A 158 12.50 -7.77 -12.31
C ALA A 158 11.51 -8.42 -11.33
N TRP A 159 10.76 -9.42 -11.79
CA TRP A 159 9.79 -10.16 -10.99
C TRP A 159 10.39 -11.45 -10.42
N ARG A 160 11.47 -11.97 -11.02
CA ARG A 160 12.02 -13.31 -10.71
C ARG A 160 10.96 -14.40 -10.87
N GLU A 161 10.01 -14.16 -11.78
CA GLU A 161 8.89 -15.04 -12.10
C GLU A 161 8.68 -15.06 -13.63
N GLN A 162 7.89 -16.03 -14.10
CA GLN A 162 7.44 -16.10 -15.48
C GLN A 162 6.20 -15.22 -15.70
N ALA A 163 6.18 -14.51 -16.83
CA ALA A 163 5.05 -13.70 -17.29
C ALA A 163 4.70 -14.05 -18.74
N TYR A 164 3.45 -13.78 -19.16
CA TYR A 164 3.14 -13.61 -20.57
C TYR A 164 3.73 -12.27 -21.02
N ARG A 165 4.69 -12.31 -21.93
CA ARG A 165 5.40 -11.14 -22.44
C ARG A 165 4.87 -10.83 -23.84
N VAL A 166 4.11 -9.74 -23.98
CA VAL A 166 3.58 -9.30 -25.27
C VAL A 166 4.54 -8.26 -25.85
N PRO A 167 5.09 -8.46 -27.07
CA PRO A 167 5.98 -7.49 -27.69
C PRO A 167 5.29 -6.14 -27.90
N ALA A 168 6.05 -5.04 -27.77
CA ALA A 168 5.49 -3.69 -27.86
C ALA A 168 4.85 -3.41 -29.22
N GLU A 169 5.44 -3.88 -30.30
CA GLU A 169 4.92 -3.77 -31.66
C GLU A 169 3.54 -4.42 -31.84
N VAL A 170 3.22 -5.43 -31.03
CA VAL A 170 1.90 -6.10 -31.03
C VAL A 170 0.93 -5.40 -30.07
N PHE A 171 1.42 -4.94 -28.93
CA PHE A 171 0.60 -4.34 -27.88
C PHE A 171 0.19 -2.89 -28.17
N GLU A 172 1.13 -2.06 -28.62
CA GLU A 172 0.92 -0.62 -28.80
C GLU A 172 -0.21 -0.25 -29.77
N PRO A 173 -0.47 -1.00 -30.86
CA PRO A 173 -1.66 -0.79 -31.69
C PRO A 173 -2.99 -0.94 -30.95
N GLN A 174 -3.03 -1.63 -29.81
CA GLN A 174 -4.24 -1.77 -28.98
C GLN A 174 -4.49 -0.56 -28.08
N LEU A 175 -3.51 0.35 -27.94
CA LEU A 175 -3.63 1.53 -27.09
C LEU A 175 -4.58 2.55 -27.72
N ARG A 176 -5.58 2.96 -26.94
CA ARG A 176 -6.57 3.96 -27.30
C ARG A 176 -6.26 5.26 -26.56
N PRO A 177 -5.93 6.36 -27.27
CA PRO A 177 -5.73 7.67 -26.66
C PRO A 177 -6.99 8.13 -25.93
N ASN A 178 -6.82 8.74 -24.76
CA ASN A 178 -7.93 9.30 -24.00
C ASN A 178 -7.47 10.53 -23.21
N LYS A 179 -7.84 11.71 -23.69
CA LYS A 179 -7.45 13.00 -23.08
C LYS A 179 -7.86 13.14 -21.61
N ASN A 180 -8.94 12.47 -21.18
CA ASN A 180 -9.38 12.53 -19.79
C ASN A 180 -8.39 11.81 -18.83
N LEU A 181 -7.51 10.94 -19.33
CA LEU A 181 -6.47 10.33 -18.53
C LEU A 181 -5.43 11.34 -18.05
N GLU A 182 -5.19 12.44 -18.77
CA GLU A 182 -4.19 13.44 -18.38
C GLU A 182 -4.48 14.03 -17.00
N LYS A 183 -5.74 14.41 -16.75
CA LYS A 183 -6.18 14.92 -15.44
C LYS A 183 -6.01 13.87 -14.34
N ILE A 184 -6.38 12.62 -14.61
CA ILE A 184 -6.28 11.51 -13.67
C ILE A 184 -4.82 11.23 -13.33
N ILE A 185 -3.95 11.17 -14.34
CA ILE A 185 -2.50 10.95 -14.17
C ILE A 185 -1.89 12.07 -13.34
N ARG A 186 -2.25 13.34 -13.59
CA ARG A 186 -1.78 14.48 -12.79
C ARG A 186 -2.17 14.35 -11.32
N ILE A 187 -3.40 13.92 -11.03
CA ILE A 187 -3.87 13.68 -9.65
C ILE A 187 -3.09 12.53 -9.01
N ILE A 188 -2.92 11.41 -9.73
CA ILE A 188 -2.12 10.26 -9.27
C ILE A 188 -0.70 10.69 -8.95
N ASP A 189 -0.06 11.48 -9.82
CA ASP A 189 1.31 11.97 -9.60
C ASP A 189 1.39 12.95 -8.43
N ALA A 190 0.42 13.85 -8.27
CA ALA A 190 0.35 14.75 -7.11
C ALA A 190 0.21 13.97 -5.79
N LYS A 191 -0.70 12.99 -5.73
CA LYS A 191 -0.88 12.14 -4.54
C LYS A 191 0.36 11.31 -4.24
N ASN A 192 1.01 10.75 -5.28
CA ASN A 192 2.28 10.05 -5.11
C ASN A 192 3.40 10.98 -4.62
N ARG A 193 3.45 12.25 -5.04
CA ARG A 193 4.43 13.22 -4.51
C ARG A 193 4.22 13.48 -3.01
N ILE A 194 2.96 13.61 -2.57
CA ILE A 194 2.62 13.74 -1.15
C ILE A 194 3.04 12.48 -0.37
N LEU A 195 2.79 11.30 -0.94
CA LEU A 195 3.23 10.04 -0.36
C LEU A 195 4.75 9.99 -0.22
N GLU A 196 5.52 10.32 -1.27
CA GLU A 196 6.99 10.37 -1.19
C GLU A 196 7.47 11.40 -0.17
N PHE A 197 6.80 12.54 -0.08
CA PHE A 197 7.11 13.55 0.91
C PHE A 197 6.96 13.03 2.34
N GLN A 198 5.94 12.23 2.64
CA GLN A 198 5.80 11.53 3.92
C GLN A 198 6.92 10.50 4.12
N TYR A 199 7.23 9.67 3.12
CA TYR A 199 8.23 8.61 3.26
C TYR A 199 9.64 9.12 3.51
N ARG A 200 9.99 10.30 2.97
CA ARG A 200 11.28 10.96 3.24
C ARG A 200 11.52 11.19 4.73
N LEU A 201 10.46 11.35 5.54
CA LEU A 201 10.59 11.48 6.98
C LEU A 201 11.19 10.21 7.61
N LEU A 202 10.75 9.02 7.17
CA LEU A 202 11.28 7.75 7.66
C LEU A 202 12.71 7.48 7.16
N GLU A 203 13.02 7.89 5.93
CA GLU A 203 14.40 7.85 5.40
C GLU A 203 15.33 8.72 6.25
N GLU A 204 14.86 9.89 6.68
CA GLU A 204 15.64 10.78 7.53
C GLU A 204 15.90 10.17 8.91
N VAL A 205 14.89 9.60 9.56
CA VAL A 205 15.07 8.86 10.82
C VAL A 205 16.08 7.72 10.66
N ARG A 206 16.00 6.97 9.56
CA ARG A 206 16.95 5.90 9.25
C ARG A 206 18.37 6.43 9.11
N ARG A 207 18.55 7.52 8.36
CA ARG A 207 19.86 8.17 8.15
C ARG A 207 20.46 8.64 9.47
N GLN A 208 19.66 9.29 10.32
CA GLN A 208 20.11 9.77 11.63
C GLN A 208 20.52 8.61 12.55
N LEU A 209 19.74 7.52 12.60
CA LEU A 209 20.12 6.32 13.35
C LEU A 209 21.38 5.67 12.81
N ALA A 210 21.51 5.53 11.48
CA ALA A 210 22.71 4.98 10.86
C ALA A 210 23.96 5.82 11.16
N GLN A 211 23.84 7.15 11.10
CA GLN A 211 24.93 8.06 11.44
C GLN A 211 25.35 7.92 12.91
N ARG A 212 24.40 7.79 13.84
CA ARG A 212 24.72 7.55 15.26
C ARG A 212 25.47 6.23 15.47
N ILE A 213 25.13 5.18 14.72
CA ILE A 213 25.84 3.89 14.78
C ILE A 213 27.26 4.05 14.23
N VAL A 214 27.43 4.69 13.08
CA VAL A 214 28.76 4.95 12.47
C VAL A 214 29.64 5.74 13.44
N GLN A 215 29.12 6.82 14.02
CA GLN A 215 29.84 7.63 15.00
C GLN A 215 30.26 6.81 16.23
N ALA A 216 29.37 5.97 16.76
CA ALA A 216 29.69 5.12 17.90
C ALA A 216 30.84 4.15 17.59
N VAL A 217 30.87 3.57 16.38
CA VAL A 217 31.96 2.71 15.92
C VAL A 217 33.27 3.48 15.74
N GLU A 218 33.23 4.59 15.02
CA GLU A 218 34.42 5.42 14.73
C GLU A 218 35.03 6.00 16.00
N GLN A 219 34.21 6.38 16.97
CA GLN A 219 34.64 6.97 18.24
C GLN A 219 34.85 5.93 19.35
N GLN A 220 34.65 4.63 19.06
CA GLN A 220 34.73 3.54 20.04
C GLN A 220 33.84 3.77 21.28
N GLN A 221 32.67 4.36 21.09
CA GLN A 221 31.71 4.64 22.15
C GLN A 221 30.58 3.60 22.21
N PRO A 222 30.02 3.32 23.39
CA PRO A 222 28.84 2.47 23.49
C PRO A 222 27.64 3.05 22.72
N PHE A 223 26.99 2.24 21.89
CA PHE A 223 25.71 2.56 21.29
C PHE A 223 24.58 1.94 22.12
N THR A 224 23.80 2.78 22.80
CA THR A 224 22.71 2.34 23.67
C THR A 224 21.37 2.94 23.24
N ILE A 225 20.33 2.13 23.26
CA ILE A 225 18.93 2.56 23.09
C ILE A 225 18.23 2.40 24.43
N VAL A 226 17.74 3.51 24.98
CA VAL A 226 17.08 3.55 26.29
C VAL A 226 15.60 3.85 26.09
N PRO A 227 14.71 2.84 26.01
CA PRO A 227 13.30 3.02 25.67
C PRO A 227 12.43 3.49 26.85
N ASN A 228 12.97 4.34 27.71
CA ASN A 228 12.28 4.87 28.89
C ASN A 228 11.39 6.08 28.55
N ASP A 229 11.72 6.78 27.46
CA ASP A 229 10.92 7.85 26.89
C ASP A 229 10.36 7.46 25.50
N LEU A 230 9.54 8.34 24.94
CA LEU A 230 8.90 8.10 23.64
C LEU A 230 9.92 8.00 22.51
N GLU A 231 10.99 8.80 22.53
CA GLU A 231 11.99 8.84 21.45
C GLU A 231 12.83 7.55 21.42
N GLY A 232 13.34 7.11 22.57
CA GLY A 232 14.04 5.86 22.71
C GLY A 232 13.17 4.65 22.36
N PHE A 233 11.90 4.66 22.80
CA PHE A 233 10.95 3.60 22.46
C PHE A 233 10.62 3.59 20.96
N PHE A 234 10.47 4.76 20.34
CA PHE A 234 10.32 4.91 18.90
C PHE A 234 11.50 4.34 18.12
N HIS A 235 12.73 4.66 18.50
CA HIS A 235 13.92 4.08 17.88
C HIS A 235 13.98 2.55 18.03
N ALA A 236 13.58 2.02 19.20
CA ALA A 236 13.48 0.57 19.39
C ALA A 236 12.46 -0.07 18.43
N CYS A 237 11.24 0.49 18.31
CA CYS A 237 10.25 0.03 17.34
C CYS A 237 10.76 0.12 15.89
N PHE A 238 11.40 1.24 15.53
CA PHE A 238 11.94 1.48 14.20
C PHE A 238 13.01 0.44 13.80
N ILE A 239 13.89 0.09 14.74
CA ILE A 239 14.91 -0.95 14.51
C ILE A 239 14.29 -2.33 14.40
N MET A 240 13.30 -2.66 15.23
CA MET A 240 12.59 -3.94 15.13
C MET A 240 11.87 -4.08 13.77
N ASP A 241 11.31 -3.00 13.23
CA ASP A 241 10.74 -2.96 11.88
C ASP A 241 11.80 -3.17 10.79
N ALA A 242 12.95 -2.47 10.91
CA ALA A 242 14.05 -2.62 9.97
C ALA A 242 14.62 -4.06 9.95
N LEU A 243 14.66 -4.70 11.12
CA LEU A 243 15.07 -6.10 11.30
C LEU A 243 13.99 -7.11 10.91
N GLN A 244 12.76 -6.65 10.61
CA GLN A 244 11.58 -7.49 10.38
C GLN A 244 11.36 -8.51 11.49
N LYS A 245 11.56 -8.08 12.75
CA LYS A 245 11.38 -8.91 13.93
C LYS A 245 10.22 -8.42 14.78
N ASP A 246 9.56 -9.37 15.42
CA ASP A 246 8.54 -9.09 16.43
C ASP A 246 9.15 -9.14 17.83
N PRO A 247 8.73 -8.24 18.74
CA PRO A 247 9.06 -8.39 20.15
C PRO A 247 8.47 -9.69 20.70
N GLU A 248 9.24 -10.43 21.50
CA GLU A 248 8.76 -11.66 22.15
C GLU A 248 7.51 -11.41 23.02
N LEU A 249 7.48 -10.25 23.70
CA LEU A 249 6.37 -9.79 24.54
C LEU A 249 5.60 -8.64 23.86
N LEU A 250 5.05 -8.90 22.67
CA LEU A 250 4.31 -7.92 21.86
C LEU A 250 3.22 -7.17 22.65
N ASP A 251 2.44 -7.86 23.48
CA ASP A 251 1.39 -7.26 24.31
C ASP A 251 1.92 -6.20 25.28
N THR A 252 3.12 -6.42 25.83
CA THR A 252 3.77 -5.49 26.76
C THR A 252 4.25 -4.25 26.02
N TRP A 253 4.87 -4.43 24.86
CA TRP A 253 5.27 -3.32 23.98
C TRP A 253 4.06 -2.50 23.54
N PHE A 254 2.97 -3.16 23.16
CA PHE A 254 1.75 -2.48 22.73
C PHE A 254 1.11 -1.65 23.86
N ARG A 255 1.06 -2.19 25.10
CA ARG A 255 0.62 -1.43 26.27
C ARG A 255 1.51 -0.23 26.57
N GLN A 256 2.82 -0.37 26.38
CA GLN A 256 3.78 0.73 26.54
C GLN A 256 3.57 1.82 25.47
N ALA A 257 3.35 1.44 24.21
CA ALA A 257 3.02 2.39 23.14
C ALA A 257 1.75 3.20 23.47
N ILE A 258 0.70 2.53 23.97
CA ILE A 258 -0.53 3.19 24.43
C ILE A 258 -0.24 4.15 25.59
N LYS A 259 0.69 3.82 26.50
CA LYS A 259 1.08 4.70 27.60
C LYS A 259 1.74 5.97 27.08
N PHE A 260 2.69 5.87 26.15
CA PHE A 260 3.33 7.04 25.56
C PHE A 260 2.36 7.93 24.77
N ALA A 261 1.39 7.33 24.07
CA ALA A 261 0.37 8.07 23.31
C ALA A 261 -0.55 8.97 24.17
N LYS A 262 -0.57 8.81 25.50
CA LYS A 262 -1.38 9.65 26.40
C LYS A 262 -0.87 11.09 26.51
N SER A 263 0.45 11.25 26.58
CA SER A 263 1.10 12.51 26.95
C SER A 263 1.76 13.18 25.76
N ILE A 264 1.05 13.22 24.63
CA ILE A 264 1.51 13.90 23.42
C ILE A 264 1.10 15.37 23.44
N ASP A 265 2.08 16.23 23.17
CA ASP A 265 2.01 17.70 23.20
C ASP A 265 2.45 18.37 21.87
N SER A 266 3.05 17.63 20.94
CA SER A 266 3.58 18.12 19.67
C SER A 266 3.33 17.16 18.51
N LEU A 267 3.43 17.65 17.27
CA LEU A 267 3.29 16.83 16.07
C LEU A 267 4.42 15.80 15.92
N LYS A 268 5.67 16.15 16.27
CA LYS A 268 6.79 15.20 16.32
C LYS A 268 6.47 14.03 17.28
N ALA A 269 6.01 14.33 18.49
CA ALA A 269 5.63 13.30 19.45
C ALA A 269 4.42 12.48 18.95
N ALA A 270 3.44 13.12 18.28
CA ALA A 270 2.32 12.41 17.68
C ALA A 270 2.79 11.43 16.59
N PHE A 271 3.70 11.88 15.71
CA PHE A 271 4.34 11.04 14.70
C PHE A 271 5.01 9.82 15.33
N GLN A 272 5.88 10.01 16.33
CA GLN A 272 6.58 8.92 17.00
C GLN A 272 5.61 7.94 17.67
N ALA A 273 4.60 8.45 18.39
CA ALA A 273 3.63 7.61 19.08
C ALA A 273 2.74 6.83 18.12
N VAL A 274 2.27 7.46 17.04
CA VAL A 274 1.44 6.80 16.02
C VAL A 274 2.26 5.78 15.24
N TYR A 275 3.52 6.07 14.92
CA TYR A 275 4.44 5.08 14.33
C TYR A 275 4.54 3.84 15.21
N CYS A 276 4.79 4.00 16.51
CA CYS A 276 4.88 2.87 17.45
C CYS A 276 3.58 2.07 17.53
N LEU A 277 2.45 2.76 17.61
CA LEU A 277 1.13 2.12 17.66
C LEU A 277 0.85 1.35 16.36
N ASP A 278 1.08 1.95 15.21
CA ASP A 278 0.93 1.34 13.89
C ASP A 278 1.81 0.08 13.76
N SER A 279 3.12 0.26 13.98
CA SER A 279 4.15 -0.77 13.92
C SER A 279 3.82 -2.00 14.78
N LEU A 280 3.34 -1.80 16.01
CA LEU A 280 3.00 -2.89 16.92
C LEU A 280 1.61 -3.46 16.69
N TYR A 281 0.62 -2.61 16.37
CA TYR A 281 -0.75 -3.03 16.16
C TYR A 281 -0.84 -4.05 15.02
N PHE A 282 -0.22 -3.76 13.87
CA PHE A 282 -0.30 -4.61 12.68
C PHE A 282 0.43 -5.96 12.81
N ARG A 283 1.30 -6.12 13.82
CA ARG A 283 1.93 -7.42 14.15
C ARG A 283 0.99 -8.39 14.84
N ILE A 284 -0.11 -7.91 15.42
CA ILE A 284 -1.09 -8.80 16.05
C ILE A 284 -1.87 -9.52 14.93
N PRO A 285 -2.06 -10.84 14.93
CA PRO A 285 -2.90 -11.49 13.90
C PRO A 285 -4.39 -11.08 14.02
N PRO A 286 -5.16 -10.96 12.92
CA PRO A 286 -6.60 -10.65 12.97
C PRO A 286 -7.41 -11.63 13.83
N GLU A 287 -6.97 -12.89 13.90
CA GLU A 287 -7.65 -13.97 14.62
C GLU A 287 -7.41 -13.89 16.13
N LYS A 288 -6.36 -13.18 16.58
CA LYS A 288 -6.05 -13.03 18.00
C LYS A 288 -6.79 -11.85 18.60
N SER A 289 -7.43 -12.05 19.75
CA SER A 289 -8.03 -10.94 20.51
C SER A 289 -6.95 -9.97 21.00
N ILE A 290 -7.26 -8.68 20.97
CA ILE A 290 -6.36 -7.64 21.48
C ILE A 290 -6.80 -7.30 22.91
N LYS A 291 -6.01 -7.71 23.90
CA LYS A 291 -6.26 -7.33 25.30
C LYS A 291 -6.14 -5.82 25.44
N GLY A 292 -7.24 -5.15 25.80
CA GLY A 292 -7.28 -3.69 25.90
C GLY A 292 -7.59 -2.96 24.58
N LEU A 293 -8.20 -3.64 23.60
CA LEU A 293 -8.67 -3.02 22.34
C LEU A 293 -9.52 -1.76 22.59
N SER A 294 -10.46 -1.80 23.53
CA SER A 294 -11.29 -0.65 23.88
C SER A 294 -10.47 0.55 24.37
N ARG A 295 -9.43 0.29 25.19
CA ARG A 295 -8.48 1.30 25.64
C ARG A 295 -7.64 1.85 24.49
N PHE A 296 -7.18 0.99 23.59
CA PHE A 296 -6.46 1.41 22.39
C PHE A 296 -7.32 2.33 21.51
N ILE A 297 -8.55 1.93 21.21
CA ILE A 297 -9.51 2.74 20.44
C ILE A 297 -9.78 4.08 21.15
N SER A 298 -9.97 4.07 22.47
CA SER A 298 -10.18 5.29 23.26
C SER A 298 -8.99 6.25 23.15
N GLU A 299 -7.76 5.75 23.30
CA GLU A 299 -6.56 6.58 23.20
C GLU A 299 -6.29 7.07 21.76
N LEU A 300 -6.53 6.24 20.75
CA LEU A 300 -6.51 6.67 19.34
C LEU A 300 -7.46 7.84 19.10
N MET A 301 -8.73 7.72 19.54
CA MET A 301 -9.71 8.80 19.38
C MET A 301 -9.29 10.08 20.09
N LYS A 302 -8.70 9.99 21.29
CA LYS A 302 -8.17 11.16 22.01
C LYS A 302 -7.01 11.78 21.24
N LEU A 303 -6.09 10.98 20.71
CA LEU A 303 -4.95 11.47 19.95
C LEU A 303 -5.39 12.11 18.63
N MET A 304 -6.36 11.52 17.91
CA MET A 304 -6.97 12.13 16.74
C MET A 304 -7.61 13.49 17.07
N LYS A 305 -8.31 13.61 18.20
CA LYS A 305 -8.87 14.89 18.66
C LYS A 305 -7.77 15.91 18.97
N LYS A 306 -6.67 15.51 19.60
CA LYS A 306 -5.51 16.39 19.84
C LYS A 306 -4.91 16.87 18.53
N VAL A 307 -4.65 15.95 17.60
CA VAL A 307 -4.09 16.24 16.28
C VAL A 307 -4.97 17.24 15.54
N LYS A 308 -6.29 17.05 15.53
CA LYS A 308 -7.25 18.01 14.94
C LYS A 308 -7.16 19.42 15.52
N LYS A 309 -6.82 19.58 16.80
CA LYS A 309 -6.67 20.91 17.42
C LYS A 309 -5.44 21.69 16.94
N TRP A 310 -4.46 21.00 16.35
CA TRP A 310 -3.31 21.67 15.73
C TRP A 310 -3.60 22.19 14.33
N TYR A 311 -4.84 22.04 13.84
CA TYR A 311 -5.27 22.63 12.57
C TYR A 311 -6.07 23.89 12.85
N SER A 312 -5.81 24.89 12.04
CA SER A 312 -6.67 26.04 11.86
C SER A 312 -8.02 25.58 11.28
N PRO A 313 -9.15 25.89 11.93
CA PRO A 313 -10.47 25.54 11.39
C PRO A 313 -10.82 26.33 10.12
N ASP A 314 -10.17 27.47 9.88
CA ASP A 314 -10.53 28.41 8.81
C ASP A 314 -9.90 28.05 7.46
N ASP A 315 -8.64 27.60 7.47
CA ASP A 315 -7.85 27.35 6.25
C ASP A 315 -7.10 26.01 6.26
N GLY A 316 -7.22 25.23 7.35
CA GLY A 316 -6.56 23.93 7.49
C GLY A 316 -5.05 24.00 7.76
N THR A 317 -4.48 25.18 8.01
CA THR A 317 -3.05 25.35 8.32
C THR A 317 -2.65 24.82 9.69
N TYR A 318 -1.39 24.38 9.84
CA TYR A 318 -0.87 23.84 11.11
C TYR A 318 -0.46 24.95 12.09
N ARG A 319 -0.81 24.78 13.37
CA ARG A 319 -0.58 25.73 14.47
C ARG A 319 0.31 25.19 15.60
N SER A 320 1.10 24.16 15.33
CA SER A 320 1.81 23.38 16.37
C SER A 320 3.01 24.11 16.98
N ASN A 321 3.90 24.72 16.18
CA ASN A 321 5.05 25.47 16.70
C ASN A 321 5.67 26.41 15.64
N ALA A 322 5.72 27.72 15.91
CA ALA A 322 6.33 28.71 15.02
C ALA A 322 7.87 28.61 14.90
N LYS A 323 8.53 27.86 15.79
CA LYS A 323 9.99 27.65 15.79
C LYS A 323 10.42 26.42 14.99
N LEU A 324 9.47 25.60 14.51
CA LEU A 324 9.76 24.40 13.72
C LEU A 324 9.56 24.68 12.24
N GLU A 325 10.35 24.01 11.41
CA GLU A 325 10.26 24.11 9.95
C GLU A 325 8.86 23.69 9.46
N PRO A 326 8.11 24.56 8.77
CA PRO A 326 6.72 24.27 8.37
C PRO A 326 6.59 23.00 7.52
N CYS A 327 7.58 22.73 6.66
CA CYS A 327 7.60 21.51 5.85
C CYS A 327 7.71 20.25 6.72
N LEU A 328 8.55 20.28 7.76
CA LEU A 328 8.74 19.14 8.65
C LEU A 328 7.48 18.87 9.50
N GLU A 329 6.85 19.91 10.02
CA GLU A 329 5.57 19.79 10.74
C GLU A 329 4.47 19.22 9.83
N THR A 330 4.44 19.66 8.57
CA THR A 330 3.53 19.09 7.56
C THR A 330 3.81 17.60 7.32
N GLN A 331 5.08 17.17 7.27
CA GLN A 331 5.43 15.75 7.15
C GLN A 331 4.92 14.94 8.34
N TYR A 332 5.15 15.41 9.57
CA TYR A 332 4.66 14.72 10.77
C TYR A 332 3.16 14.53 10.73
N ALA A 333 2.42 15.59 10.45
CA ALA A 333 0.97 15.54 10.46
C ALA A 333 0.40 14.69 9.34
N LEU A 334 0.95 14.79 8.13
CA LEU A 334 0.56 13.94 7.02
C LEU A 334 0.79 12.47 7.34
N PHE A 335 1.93 12.11 7.96
CA PHE A 335 2.19 10.75 8.41
C PHE A 335 1.13 10.29 9.42
N VAL A 336 0.86 11.11 10.44
CA VAL A 336 -0.11 10.81 11.50
C VAL A 336 -1.51 10.58 10.95
N ILE A 337 -2.00 11.45 10.06
CA ILE A 337 -3.33 11.29 9.43
C ILE A 337 -3.39 9.96 8.67
N ASN A 338 -2.35 9.68 7.88
CA ASN A 338 -2.28 8.51 7.03
C ASN A 338 -2.32 7.23 7.89
N SER A 339 -1.45 7.13 8.91
CA SER A 339 -1.45 5.98 9.82
C SER A 339 -2.74 5.82 10.63
N PHE A 340 -3.42 6.91 11.00
CA PHE A 340 -4.73 6.78 11.63
C PHE A 340 -5.78 6.19 10.71
N GLU A 341 -5.79 6.62 9.45
CA GLU A 341 -6.69 6.06 8.46
C GLU A 341 -6.45 4.55 8.31
N ASP A 342 -5.18 4.13 8.18
CA ASP A 342 -4.78 2.72 8.12
C ASP A 342 -5.32 1.92 9.32
N ILE A 343 -5.04 2.39 10.53
CA ILE A 343 -5.42 1.70 11.78
C ILE A 343 -6.95 1.65 11.92
N VAL A 344 -7.66 2.75 11.67
CA VAL A 344 -9.12 2.82 11.83
C VAL A 344 -9.82 1.90 10.84
N GLN A 345 -9.39 1.88 9.58
CA GLN A 345 -9.97 0.99 8.57
C GLN A 345 -9.72 -0.49 8.91
N ASP A 346 -8.52 -0.85 9.38
CA ASP A 346 -8.22 -2.22 9.83
C ASP A 346 -9.08 -2.62 11.04
N ILE A 347 -9.25 -1.74 12.02
CA ILE A 347 -10.15 -1.97 13.18
C ILE A 347 -11.58 -2.24 12.70
N ILE A 348 -12.12 -1.39 11.83
CA ILE A 348 -13.50 -1.53 11.32
C ILE A 348 -13.65 -2.84 10.54
N HIS A 349 -12.63 -3.21 9.77
CA HIS A 349 -12.70 -4.40 8.94
C HIS A 349 -12.58 -5.70 9.76
N TYR A 350 -11.61 -5.78 10.67
CA TYR A 350 -11.23 -7.03 11.34
C TYR A 350 -11.67 -7.14 12.79
N ARG A 351 -11.91 -6.01 13.47
CA ARG A 351 -12.06 -5.98 14.93
C ARG A 351 -13.45 -5.57 15.41
N THR A 352 -14.28 -4.99 14.55
CA THR A 352 -15.67 -4.61 14.87
C THR A 352 -16.72 -5.49 14.19
N LYS A 353 -16.31 -6.52 13.42
CA LYS A 353 -17.23 -7.46 12.75
C LYS A 353 -17.61 -8.70 13.58
N ASN A 354 -17.33 -8.69 14.88
CA ASN A 354 -17.82 -9.68 15.83
C ASN A 354 -18.71 -9.01 16.87
#